data_AF-A0A6J4XH88-F1
#
_entry.id   AF-A0A6J4XH88-F1
#
_cell.length_a   1.000
_cell.length_b   1.000
_cell.length_c   1.000
_cell.angle_alpha   90.00
_cell.angle_beta   90.00
_cell.angle_gamma   90.00
#
_symmetry.space_group_name_H-M   'P 1'
#
loop_
_entity.id
_entity.type
_entity.pdbx_description
1 polymer ?
#
loop_
_entity_poly.entity_id
_entity_poly.type
_entity_poly.pdbx_seq_one_letter_code
_entity_poly.pdbx_strand_id
1 'polypeptide(L)'
;MPMPLIGYAAYDKVHLLPDSVREAAHCLMVCRTAVLGGHTQACPDGHYQRVWYNSGKHRICPQCAYLQIQKLKRRGSHLKS
;
A
#
# COMPACT_ATOMS: atom_id res chain seq x y z
N MET A 1 -13.47 0.15 -30.23
CA MET A 1 -12.74 1.28 -29.62
C MET A 1 -11.66 0.70 -28.72
N PRO A 2 -10.38 0.64 -29.13
CA PRO A 2 -9.33 0.14 -28.26
C PRO A 2 -9.17 1.16 -27.13
N MET A 3 -9.54 0.78 -25.90
CA MET A 3 -9.25 1.57 -24.71
C MET A 3 -7.72 1.55 -24.55
N PRO A 4 -7.01 2.66 -24.76
CA PRO A 4 -5.59 2.67 -24.46
C PRO A 4 -5.48 2.38 -22.97
N LEU A 5 -4.49 1.59 -22.56
CA LEU A 5 -4.16 1.40 -21.16
C LEU A 5 -3.57 2.72 -20.62
N ILE A 6 -4.43 3.73 -20.47
CA ILE A 6 -4.08 5.04 -19.96
C ILE A 6 -3.90 4.89 -18.46
N GLY A 7 -2.64 4.98 -17.99
CA GLY A 7 -2.34 4.97 -16.56
C GLY A 7 -3.06 6.09 -15.81
N TYR A 8 -3.23 5.94 -14.49
CA TYR A 8 -3.97 6.88 -13.64
C TYR A 8 -3.55 8.35 -13.87
N ALA A 9 -2.26 8.62 -14.06
CA ALA A 9 -1.73 9.97 -14.28
C ALA A 9 -2.29 10.67 -15.53
N ALA A 10 -2.65 9.93 -16.58
CA ALA A 10 -3.26 10.49 -17.77
C ALA A 10 -4.80 10.51 -17.66
N TYR A 11 -5.39 9.57 -16.93
CA TYR A 11 -6.83 9.59 -16.59
C TYR A 11 -7.19 10.83 -15.76
N ASP A 12 -6.37 11.16 -14.76
CA ASP A 12 -6.55 12.28 -13.84
C ASP A 12 -6.54 13.67 -14.52
N LYS A 13 -5.83 13.82 -15.64
CA LYS A 13 -5.74 15.09 -16.38
C LYS A 13 -6.96 15.39 -17.24
N VAL A 14 -7.69 14.35 -17.65
CA VAL A 14 -8.80 14.45 -18.61
C VAL A 14 -10.16 14.45 -17.89
N HIS A 15 -10.21 14.00 -16.64
CA HIS A 15 -11.44 13.86 -15.87
C HIS A 15 -11.43 14.75 -14.62
N LEU A 16 -12.55 15.42 -14.36
CA LEU A 16 -12.77 16.07 -13.06
C LEU A 16 -13.05 14.99 -12.02
N LEU A 17 -12.06 14.73 -11.17
CA LEU A 17 -12.15 13.76 -10.08
C LEU A 17 -12.32 14.48 -8.75
N PRO A 18 -13.18 13.98 -7.85
CA PRO A 18 -13.22 14.44 -6.47
C PRO A 18 -11.86 14.24 -5.77
N ASP A 19 -11.53 15.13 -4.84
CA ASP A 19 -10.26 15.05 -4.09
C ASP A 19 -10.06 13.71 -3.38
N SER A 20 -11.14 13.12 -2.86
CA SER A 20 -11.10 11.80 -2.22
C SER A 20 -10.61 10.68 -3.14
N VAL A 21 -10.88 10.76 -4.45
CA VAL A 21 -10.39 9.79 -5.43
C VAL A 21 -8.89 10.00 -5.67
N ARG A 22 -8.45 11.26 -5.73
CA ARG A 22 -7.05 11.64 -5.90
C ARG A 22 -6.20 11.21 -4.70
N GLU A 23 -6.72 11.43 -3.50
CA GLU A 23 -6.11 10.95 -2.26
C GLU A 23 -6.02 9.42 -2.23
N ALA A 24 -7.11 8.72 -2.57
CA ALA A 24 -7.12 7.27 -2.62
C ALA A 24 -6.10 6.73 -3.63
N ALA A 25 -6.04 7.30 -4.83
CA ALA A 25 -5.08 6.94 -5.85
C ALA A 25 -3.64 7.21 -5.40
N HIS A 26 -3.38 8.37 -4.79
CA HIS A 26 -2.08 8.68 -4.20
C HIS A 26 -1.68 7.65 -3.14
N CYS A 27 -2.58 7.33 -2.20
CA CYS A 27 -2.36 6.31 -1.17
C CYS A 27 -2.00 4.94 -1.77
N LEU A 28 -2.64 4.56 -2.88
CA LEU A 28 -2.32 3.33 -3.60
C LEU A 28 -0.92 3.38 -4.23
N MET A 29 -0.60 4.47 -4.92
CA MET A 29 0.67 4.64 -5.64
C MET A 29 1.89 4.69 -4.72
N VAL A 30 1.77 5.31 -3.55
CA VAL A 30 2.90 5.47 -2.61
C VAL A 30 3.06 4.31 -1.63
N CYS A 31 2.08 3.41 -1.54
CA CYS A 31 2.12 2.31 -0.58
C CYS A 31 3.29 1.36 -0.86
N ARG A 32 4.09 1.03 0.17
CA ARG A 32 5.28 0.17 0.07
C ARG A 32 6.36 0.72 -0.87
N THR A 33 6.45 2.04 -0.99
CA THR A 33 7.54 2.73 -1.69
C THR A 33 8.39 3.54 -0.71
N ALA A 34 9.53 4.04 -1.19
CA ALA A 34 10.41 4.92 -0.43
C ALA A 34 9.71 6.21 0.06
N VAL A 35 8.63 6.63 -0.60
CA VAL A 35 7.86 7.85 -0.23
C VAL A 35 7.31 7.76 1.20
N LEU A 36 6.90 6.57 1.65
CA LEU A 36 6.41 6.35 3.02
C LEU A 36 7.53 6.01 4.01
N GLY A 37 8.78 6.06 3.56
CA GLY A 37 9.94 5.56 4.30
C GLY A 37 9.95 4.05 4.46
N GLY A 38 10.97 3.56 5.14
CA GLY A 38 11.17 2.15 5.41
C GLY A 38 12.29 1.93 6.42
N HIS A 39 12.50 0.68 6.78
CA HIS A 39 13.63 0.28 7.61
C HIS A 39 14.46 -0.76 6.87
N THR A 40 15.76 -0.73 7.12
CA THR A 40 16.68 -1.70 6.54
C THR A 40 16.83 -2.87 7.50
N GLN A 41 16.51 -4.07 7.03
CA GLN A 41 16.87 -5.31 7.70
C GLN A 41 18.20 -5.77 7.13
N ALA A 42 19.23 -5.81 7.97
CA ALA A 42 20.53 -6.33 7.63
C ALA A 42 20.90 -7.46 8.59
N CYS A 43 21.63 -8.45 8.10
CA CYS A 43 22.34 -9.39 8.95
C CYS A 43 23.45 -8.63 9.71
N PRO A 44 23.65 -8.88 11.02
CA PRO A 44 24.77 -8.29 11.77
C PRO A 44 26.13 -8.57 11.11
N ASP A 45 26.27 -9.77 10.54
CA ASP A 45 27.47 -10.24 9.85
C ASP A 45 27.51 -9.85 8.35
N GLY A 46 26.54 -9.06 7.87
CA GLY A 46 26.58 -8.45 6.54
C GLY A 46 26.13 -9.33 5.36
N HIS A 47 25.69 -10.57 5.58
CA HIS A 47 25.31 -11.50 4.50
C HIS A 47 24.14 -11.04 3.62
N TYR A 48 23.22 -10.26 4.18
CA TYR A 48 22.09 -9.70 3.44
C TYR A 48 21.68 -8.34 3.98
N GLN A 49 21.17 -7.51 3.08
CA GLN A 49 20.55 -6.24 3.41
C GLN A 49 19.31 -6.07 2.53
N ARG A 50 18.16 -5.79 3.14
CA ARG A 50 16.90 -5.53 2.44
C ARG A 50 16.21 -4.30 3.02
N VAL A 51 15.67 -3.46 2.16
CA VAL A 51 14.83 -2.35 2.59
C VAL A 51 13.38 -2.81 2.67
N TRP A 52 12.74 -2.54 3.80
CA TRP A 52 11.34 -2.85 4.02
C TRP A 52 10.54 -1.55 4.12
N TYR A 53 9.81 -1.24 3.05
CA TYR A 53 9.00 -0.03 3.00
C TYR A 53 7.72 -0.13 3.83
N ASN A 54 7.34 1.00 4.41
CA ASN A 54 6.14 1.14 5.22
C ASN A 54 4.87 1.03 4.36
N SER A 55 3.78 0.55 4.96
CA SER A 55 2.46 0.57 4.34
C SER A 55 1.66 1.78 4.81
N GLY A 56 0.89 2.39 3.90
CA GLY A 56 0.01 3.51 4.23
C GLY A 56 -1.22 3.12 5.05
N LYS A 57 -1.52 1.82 5.18
CA LYS A 57 -2.66 1.25 5.93
C LYS A 57 -4.03 1.74 5.45
N HIS A 58 -4.13 2.29 4.24
CA HIS A 58 -5.38 2.77 3.68
C HIS A 58 -6.32 1.61 3.32
N ARG A 59 -7.61 1.72 3.68
CA ARG A 59 -8.61 0.63 3.52
C ARG A 59 -8.85 0.22 2.06
N ILE A 60 -8.59 1.12 1.11
CA ILE A 60 -8.76 0.84 -0.32
C ILE A 60 -7.60 0.04 -0.90
N CYS A 61 -6.44 0.03 -0.23
CA CYS A 61 -5.29 -0.74 -0.68
C CYS A 61 -5.56 -2.22 -0.40
N PRO A 62 -5.61 -3.09 -1.44
CA PRO A 62 -6.00 -4.49 -1.26
C PRO A 62 -5.03 -5.24 -0.33
N GLN A 63 -3.73 -4.96 -0.44
CA GLN A 63 -2.72 -5.52 0.46
C GLN A 63 -2.92 -5.07 1.92
N CYS A 64 -3.18 -3.78 2.14
CA CYS A 64 -3.37 -3.26 3.49
C CYS A 64 -4.68 -3.77 4.13
N ALA A 65 -5.76 -3.79 3.35
CA ALA A 65 -7.05 -4.32 3.78
C ALA A 65 -6.94 -5.79 4.18
N TYR A 66 -6.26 -6.61 3.37
CA TYR A 66 -6.02 -8.01 3.67
C TYR A 66 -5.20 -8.20 4.95
N LEU A 67 -4.12 -7.44 5.13
CA LEU A 67 -3.32 -7.48 6.36
C LEU A 67 -4.14 -7.10 7.60
N GLN A 68 -5.06 -6.15 7.48
CA GLN A 68 -5.94 -5.76 8.57
C GLN A 68 -6.92 -6.89 8.94
N ILE A 69 -7.50 -7.56 7.94
CA ILE A 69 -8.36 -8.74 8.16
C ILE A 69 -7.57 -9.86 8.84
N GLN A 70 -6.34 -10.14 8.39
CA GLN A 70 -5.48 -11.14 9.04
C GLN A 70 -5.19 -10.79 10.50
N LYS A 71 -4.87 -9.53 10.81
CA LYS A 71 -4.64 -9.06 12.18
C LYS A 71 -5.88 -9.25 13.05
N LEU A 72 -7.07 -8.94 12.54
CA LEU A 72 -8.33 -9.16 13.27
C LEU A 72 -8.52 -10.65 13.60
N LYS A 73 -8.31 -11.54 12.62
CA LYS A 73 -8.41 -13.00 12.83
C LYS A 73 -7.44 -13.49 13.93
N ARG A 74 -6.20 -13.01 13.94
CA ARG A 74 -5.19 -13.35 14.97
C ARG A 74 -5.55 -12.82 16.36
N ARG A 75 -6.21 -11.66 16.45
CA ARG A 75 -6.70 -11.11 17.73
C ARG A 75 -7.86 -11.93 18.28
N GLY A 76 -8.76 -12.36 17.40
CA GLY A 76 -9.87 -13.24 17.77
C GLY A 76 -9.42 -14.63 18.24
N SER A 77 -8.27 -15.14 17.77
CA SER A 77 -7.74 -16.42 18.26
C SER A 77 -7.15 -16.32 19.67
N HIS A 78 -6.61 -15.16 20.06
CA HIS A 78 -6.11 -14.94 21.43
C HIS A 78 -7.24 -14.73 22.46
N LEU A 79 -8.43 -14.29 22.03
CA LEU A 79 -9.60 -14.13 22.92
C LEU A 79 -10.36 -15.45 23.18
N LYS A 80 -10.00 -16.53 22.48
CA LYS A 80 -10.64 -17.85 22.62
C LYS A 80 -9.80 -18.86 23.41
N SER A 81 -8.65 -18.44 23.93
CA SER A 81 -7.82 -19.18 24.88
C SER A 81 -8.00 -18.62 26.28
#